data_AF-A0ABD0PZC0-F1
#
_entry.id   AF-A0ABD0PZC0-F1
#
_cell.length_a   1.000
_cell.length_b   1.000
_cell.length_c   1.000
_cell.angle_alpha   90.00
_cell.angle_beta   90.00
_cell.angle_gamma   90.00
#
_symmetry.space_group_name_H-M   'P 1'
#
loop_
_entity.id
_entity.type
_entity.pdbx_description
1 polymer ?
#
loop_
_entity_poly.entity_id
_entity_poly.type
_entity_poly.pdbx_seq_one_letter_code
_entity_poly.pdbx_strand_id
1 'polypeptide(L)' 'QASDGTKTPRLVTQLHFTSWPDFGVPFSPIGMLKFLKKVKQVNPSYAGPIVVHC' A
#
# COMPACT_ATOMS: atom_id res chain seq x y z
N GLN A 1 32.50 6.48 -5.68
CA GLN A 1 31.66 5.76 -4.70
C GLN A 1 30.82 6.84 -4.02
N ALA A 2 29.52 6.93 -4.36
CA ALA A 2 28.69 8.05 -3.94
C ALA A 2 28.53 8.06 -2.42
N SER A 3 28.81 9.22 -1.83
CA SER A 3 28.72 9.49 -0.40
C SER A 3 27.37 9.08 0.17
N ASP A 4 27.38 8.15 1.14
CA ASP A 4 26.25 7.92 2.05
C ASP A 4 26.11 9.15 2.97
N GLY A 5 25.62 10.26 2.40
CA GLY A 5 25.09 11.37 3.17
C GLY A 5 23.92 10.83 3.98
N THR A 6 23.98 11.02 5.29
CA THR A 6 23.00 10.56 6.28
C THR A 6 21.56 10.73 5.79
N LYS A 7 20.97 9.67 5.22
CA LYS A 7 19.59 9.67 4.75
C LYS A 7 18.72 9.61 6.00
N THR A 8 17.92 10.64 6.23
CA THR A 8 16.89 10.60 7.27
C THR A 8 16.03 9.35 7.04
N PRO A 9 15.86 8.50 8.05
CA PRO A 9 15.07 7.28 7.91
C PRO A 9 13.64 7.65 7.53
N ARG A 10 13.06 6.90 6.59
CA ARG A 10 11.68 7.09 6.12
C ARG A 10 10.87 5.86 6.48
N LEU A 11 9.70 6.07 7.07
CA LEU A 11 8.76 5.00 7.32
C LEU A 11 8.02 4.65 6.03
N VAL A 12 7.94 3.35 5.72
CA VAL A 12 7.17 2.81 4.60
C VAL A 12 6.20 1.77 5.13
N THR A 13 4.93 1.89 4.77
CA THR A 13 3.88 0.93 5.13
C THR A 13 3.45 0.17 3.88
N GLN A 14 3.77 -1.12 3.80
CA GLN A 14 3.29 -2.01 2.73
C GLN A 14 1.99 -2.68 3.18
N LEU A 15 0.96 -2.62 2.32
CA LEU A 15 -0.29 -3.33 2.52
C LEU A 15 -0.53 -4.26 1.33
N HIS A 16 -0.84 -5.52 1.61
CA HIS A 16 -1.07 -6.54 0.58
C HIS A 16 -2.50 -7.08 0.71
N PHE A 17 -3.26 -7.01 -0.38
CA PHE A 17 -4.57 -7.64 -0.47
C PHE A 17 -4.42 -9.09 -0.93
N THR A 18 -4.58 -10.06 -0.03
CA THR A 18 -4.30 -11.49 -0.27
C THR A 18 -5.53 -12.33 -0.63
N SER A 19 -6.73 -11.74 -0.63
CA SER A 19 -7.98 -12.46 -0.91
C SER A 19 -8.41 -12.36 -2.37
N TRP A 20 -7.53 -11.91 -3.27
CA TRP A 20 -7.79 -11.95 -4.70
C TRP A 20 -7.64 -13.40 -5.20
N PRO A 21 -8.64 -13.99 -5.89
CA PRO A 21 -8.57 -15.37 -6.34
C PRO A 21 -7.65 -15.52 -7.56
N ASP A 22 -7.03 -16.70 -7.72
CA ASP A 22 -6.16 -17.00 -8.87
C ASP A 22 -6.89 -16.84 -10.22
N PHE A 23 -8.18 -17.19 -10.24
CA PHE A 23 -9.02 -17.09 -11.42
C PHE A 23 -10.22 -16.18 -11.16
N GLY A 24 -10.39 -15.19 -12.03
CA GLY A 24 -11.51 -14.26 -11.99
C GLY A 24 -11.34 -13.13 -10.97
N VAL A 25 -12.44 -12.75 -10.33
CA VAL A 25 -12.50 -11.62 -9.38
C VAL A 25 -13.24 -12.05 -8.12
N PRO A 26 -13.02 -11.39 -6.97
CA PRO A 26 -13.79 -11.68 -5.75
C PRO A 26 -15.30 -11.54 -5.98
N PHE A 27 -16.09 -12.50 -5.47
CA PHE A 27 -17.56 -12.48 -5.56
C PHE A 27 -18.22 -11.28 -4.87
N SER A 28 -17.51 -10.64 -3.92
CA SER A 28 -18.01 -9.48 -3.19
C SER A 28 -16.95 -8.38 -3.11
N PRO A 29 -17.30 -7.11 -3.36
CA PRO A 29 -16.37 -5.99 -3.28
C PRO A 29 -15.98 -5.63 -1.83
N ILE A 30 -16.63 -6.23 -0.83
CA ILE A 30 -16.46 -5.86 0.59
C ILE A 30 -15.00 -5.98 1.04
N GLY A 31 -14.29 -7.03 0.62
CA GLY A 31 -12.87 -7.22 0.96
C GLY A 31 -12.00 -6.07 0.44
N MET A 32 -12.16 -5.74 -0.86
CA MET A 32 -11.43 -4.65 -1.49
C MET A 32 -11.79 -3.29 -0.87
N LEU A 33 -13.06 -3.03 -0.58
CA LEU A 33 -13.48 -1.76 0.05
C LEU A 33 -12.92 -1.61 1.47
N LYS A 34 -12.90 -2.67 2.27
CA LYS A 34 -12.26 -2.66 3.61
C LYS A 34 -10.76 -2.42 3.50
N PHE A 35 -10.09 -3.05 2.54
CA PHE A 35 -8.67 -2.84 2.26
C PHE A 35 -8.39 -1.37 1.89
N LEU A 36 -9.14 -0.80 0.94
CA LEU A 36 -8.98 0.60 0.53
C LEU A 36 -9.23 1.60 1.68
N LYS A 37 -10.19 1.32 2.57
CA LYS A 37 -10.40 2.12 3.79
C LYS A 37 -9.16 2.11 4.69
N LYS A 38 -8.54 0.94 4.87
CA LYS A 38 -7.31 0.81 5.67
C LYS A 38 -6.13 1.53 5.00
N VAL A 39 -5.95 1.40 3.69
CA VAL A 39 -4.93 2.14 2.93
C VAL A 39 -5.07 3.65 3.15
N LYS A 40 -6.27 4.19 3.02
CA LYS A 40 -6.54 5.62 3.27
C LYS A 40 -6.25 6.04 4.72
N GLN A 41 -6.58 5.19 5.69
CA GLN A 41 -6.37 5.49 7.11
C GLN A 41 -4.88 5.55 7.48
N VAL A 42 -4.03 4.70 6.88
CA VAL A 42 -2.60 4.66 7.19
C VAL A 42 -1.74 5.59 6.34
N ASN A 43 -2.30 6.16 5.27
CA ASN A 43 -1.58 7.09 4.39
C ASN A 43 -1.57 8.49 5.01
N PRO A 44 -0.41 9.01 5.46
CA PRO A 44 -0.31 10.36 6.01
C PRO A 44 -0.69 11.41 4.95
N SER A 45 -1.31 12.51 5.37
CA SER A 45 -1.70 13.61 4.45
C SER A 45 -0.51 14.29 3.76
N TYR A 46 0.68 14.21 4.37
CA TYR A 46 1.92 14.75 3.83
C TYR A 46 2.70 13.75 2.96
N ALA A 47 2.23 12.51 2.84
CA ALA A 47 2.90 11.51 2.02
C ALA A 47 2.76 11.83 0.53
N GLY A 48 3.74 11.39 -0.26
CA GLY A 48 3.65 11.42 -1.71
C GLY A 48 2.60 10.43 -2.27
N PRO A 49 2.58 10.23 -3.59
CA PRO A 49 1.68 9.28 -4.21
C PRO A 49 1.82 7.86 -3.65
N ILE A 50 0.69 7.16 -3.46
CA ILE A 50 0.69 5.75 -3.07
C ILE A 50 1.18 4.92 -4.25
N VAL A 51 2.21 4.09 -4.02
CA VAL A 51 2.68 3.10 -5.00
C VAL A 51 1.79 1.87 -4.94
N VAL A 52 1.31 1.41 -6.09
CA VAL A 52 0.46 0.22 -6.24
C VAL A 52 1.12 -0.74 -7.23
N HIS A 53 1.16 -2.02 -6.89
CA HIS A 53 1.59 -3.12 -7.77
C HIS A 53 0.65 -4.33 -7.59
N CYS A 54 0.70 -5.26 -8.54
CA CYS A 54 0.06 -6.58 -8.45
C CYS A 54 1.08 -7.68 -8.72
#